data_AF-A0A956LMN0-F1
#
_entry.id   AF-A0A956LMN0-F1
#
_cell.length_a   1.000
_cell.length_b   1.000
_cell.length_c   1.000
_cell.angle_alpha   90.00
_cell.angle_beta   90.00
_cell.angle_gamma   90.00
#
_symmetry.space_group_name_H-M   'P 1'
#
loop_
_entity.id
_entity.type
_entity.pdbx_description
1 polymer ?
#
loop_
_entity_poly.entity_id
_entity_poly.type
_entity_poly.pdbx_seq_one_letter_code
_entity_poly.pdbx_strand_id
1 'polypeptide(L)'
;MENENDTLPGSVTALGLGLFACAFLPLGPGGPSYFEIARDIVMDGGLGALVFVVLVGAPFVLGLAIASNAFVGRSLGRSLVVGTVALFQAELLLYGAIVWDAHELVAARALLGFALVSGLSLIYQSASHDARDTGGPGLRWYTRWGALLVAGLALWIRLQSLQGAPIGLAIDGALLSSVLIIAALRRG
;
A
#
# COMPACT_ATOMS: atom_id res chain seq x y z
N MET A 1 -22.11 2.15 -19.18
CA MET A 1 -21.53 0.87 -19.60
C MET A 1 -20.78 0.29 -18.41
N GLU A 2 -21.27 -0.82 -17.86
CA GLU A 2 -20.60 -1.54 -16.77
C GLU A 2 -19.33 -2.19 -17.31
N ASN A 3 -18.19 -1.89 -16.69
CA ASN A 3 -16.93 -2.55 -17.02
C ASN A 3 -16.85 -3.86 -16.20
N GLU A 4 -16.73 -4.99 -16.89
CA GLU A 4 -16.49 -6.33 -16.31
C GLU A 4 -15.23 -6.39 -15.41
N ASN A 5 -14.41 -5.34 -15.43
CA ASN A 5 -13.16 -5.18 -14.68
C ASN A 5 -13.30 -4.72 -13.21
N ASP A 6 -14.52 -4.52 -12.70
CA ASP A 6 -14.75 -3.99 -11.35
C ASP A 6 -14.93 -5.08 -10.26
N THR A 7 -14.78 -6.36 -10.60
CA THR A 7 -14.78 -7.46 -9.62
C THR A 7 -13.38 -8.04 -9.43
N LEU A 8 -13.03 -8.31 -8.17
CA LEU A 8 -11.75 -8.93 -7.81
C LEU A 8 -11.93 -10.43 -7.59
N PRO A 9 -10.97 -11.28 -8.02
CA PRO A 9 -10.97 -12.69 -7.69
C PRO A 9 -10.98 -12.90 -6.17
N GLY A 10 -11.67 -13.93 -5.67
CA GLY A 10 -11.71 -14.23 -4.22
C GLY A 10 -10.33 -14.47 -3.60
N SER A 11 -9.36 -14.96 -4.38
CA SER A 11 -7.97 -15.08 -3.95
C SER A 11 -7.34 -13.71 -3.63
N VAL A 12 -7.67 -12.66 -4.39
CA VAL A 12 -7.17 -11.30 -4.17
C VAL A 12 -7.80 -10.70 -2.91
N THR A 13 -9.07 -10.98 -2.65
CA THR A 13 -9.74 -10.61 -1.38
C THR A 13 -9.06 -11.26 -0.18
N ALA A 14 -8.79 -12.58 -0.24
CA ALA A 14 -8.10 -13.30 0.83
C ALA A 14 -6.68 -12.77 1.06
N LEU A 15 -5.95 -12.45 -0.01
CA LEU A 15 -4.62 -11.85 0.10
C LEU A 15 -4.68 -10.40 0.62
N GLY A 16 -5.73 -9.63 0.30
CA GLY A 16 -5.98 -8.32 0.89
C GLY A 16 -6.18 -8.41 2.41
N LEU A 17 -6.93 -9.41 2.88
CA LEU A 17 -7.04 -9.71 4.31
C LEU A 17 -5.69 -10.11 4.91
N GLY A 18 -4.90 -10.92 4.21
CA GLY A 18 -3.54 -11.27 4.63
C GLY A 18 -2.64 -10.04 4.77
N LEU A 19 -2.69 -9.12 3.82
CA LEU A 19 -1.98 -7.84 3.90
C LEU A 19 -2.44 -7.01 5.10
N PHE A 20 -3.75 -6.89 5.32
CA PHE A 20 -4.27 -6.20 6.51
C PHE A 20 -3.84 -6.89 7.82
N ALA A 21 -3.87 -8.23 7.87
CA ALA A 21 -3.46 -9.01 9.03
C ALA A 21 -1.98 -8.79 9.41
N CYS A 22 -1.12 -8.40 8.46
CA CYS A 22 0.27 -8.04 8.74
C CYS A 22 0.40 -6.84 9.69
N ALA A 23 -0.64 -6.01 9.83
CA ALA A 23 -0.68 -4.92 10.82
C ALA A 23 -0.58 -5.41 12.27
N PHE A 24 -0.96 -6.66 12.54
CA PHE A 24 -0.92 -7.29 13.86
C PHE A 24 0.40 -8.06 14.09
N LEU A 25 1.27 -8.15 13.10
CA LEU A 25 2.56 -8.79 13.24
C LEU A 25 3.61 -7.80 13.76
N PRO A 26 4.66 -8.27 14.45
CA PRO A 26 5.74 -7.41 14.93
C PRO A 26 6.45 -6.68 13.79
N LEU A 27 6.70 -5.38 13.96
CA LEU A 27 7.49 -4.56 13.02
C LEU A 27 9.00 -4.82 13.17
N GLY A 28 9.44 -5.25 14.36
CA GLY A 28 10.79 -5.69 14.67
C GLY A 28 10.79 -6.97 15.52
N PRO A 29 11.91 -7.68 15.65
CA PRO A 29 12.03 -8.86 16.51
C PRO A 29 11.69 -8.51 17.98
N GLY A 30 10.59 -9.07 18.48
CA GLY A 30 10.09 -8.80 19.84
C GLY A 30 9.56 -7.37 20.06
N GLY A 31 9.44 -6.57 19.00
CA GLY A 31 8.89 -5.21 19.06
C GLY A 31 7.37 -5.19 18.88
N PRO A 32 6.75 -4.01 19.04
CA PRO A 32 5.31 -3.86 18.86
C PRO A 32 4.89 -4.07 17.41
N SER A 33 3.65 -4.49 17.24
CA SER A 33 2.93 -4.46 15.97
C SER A 33 2.48 -3.05 15.62
N TYR A 34 2.17 -2.83 14.35
CA TYR A 34 1.57 -1.57 13.91
C TYR A 34 0.26 -1.28 14.65
N PHE A 35 -0.56 -2.31 14.90
CA PHE A 35 -1.82 -2.17 15.62
C PHE A 35 -1.63 -1.72 17.07
N GLU A 36 -0.62 -2.26 17.77
CA GLU A 36 -0.30 -1.85 19.15
C GLU A 36 0.15 -0.39 19.19
N ILE A 37 1.04 0.02 18.29
CA ILE A 37 1.47 1.43 18.18
C ILE A 37 0.26 2.34 17.89
N ALA A 38 -0.57 1.96 16.91
CA ALA A 38 -1.74 2.74 16.56
C ALA A 38 -2.71 2.87 17.75
N ARG A 39 -2.94 1.77 18.48
CA ARG A 39 -3.76 1.76 19.69
C ARG A 39 -3.20 2.71 20.75
N ASP A 40 -1.91 2.65 21.04
CA ASP A 40 -1.29 3.49 22.07
C ASP A 40 -1.42 4.98 21.70
N ILE A 41 -1.17 5.33 20.43
CA ILE A 41 -1.37 6.69 19.93
C ILE A 41 -2.85 7.13 20.03
N VAL A 42 -3.81 6.24 19.76
CA VAL A 42 -5.25 6.55 19.93
C VAL A 42 -5.55 6.88 21.39
N MET A 43 -4.98 6.14 22.33
CA MET A 43 -5.18 6.36 23.76
C MET A 43 -4.59 7.69 24.23
N ASP A 44 -3.52 8.15 23.58
CA ASP A 44 -2.88 9.45 23.85
C ASP A 44 -3.60 10.64 23.17
N GLY A 45 -4.37 10.39 22.10
CA GLY A 45 -5.24 11.39 21.48
C GLY A 45 -5.68 11.06 20.04
N GLY A 46 -6.95 11.33 19.72
CA GLY A 46 -7.55 10.93 18.44
C GLY A 46 -6.94 11.55 17.18
N LEU A 47 -6.41 12.78 17.24
CA LEU A 47 -5.80 13.44 16.08
C LEU A 47 -4.45 12.81 15.70
N GLY A 48 -3.62 12.50 16.69
CA GLY A 48 -2.33 11.84 16.47
C GLY A 48 -2.50 10.46 15.85
N ALA A 49 -3.53 9.73 16.29
CA ALA A 49 -3.86 8.43 15.74
C ALA A 49 -4.34 8.50 14.30
N LEU A 50 -5.18 9.49 13.96
CA LEU A 50 -5.61 9.68 12.59
C LEU A 50 -4.43 9.95 11.67
N VAL A 51 -3.52 10.85 12.09
CA VAL A 51 -2.31 11.18 11.32
C VAL A 51 -1.41 9.94 11.17
N PHE A 52 -1.23 9.16 12.23
CA PHE A 52 -0.44 7.93 12.17
C PHE A 52 -1.07 6.88 11.25
N VAL A 53 -2.39 6.68 11.35
CA VAL A 53 -3.11 5.68 10.56
C VAL A 53 -3.12 6.00 9.08
N VAL A 54 -3.25 7.28 8.76
CA VAL A 54 -3.09 7.78 7.40
C VAL A 54 -1.65 7.53 6.98
N LEU A 55 -0.67 8.23 7.58
CA LEU A 55 0.71 8.29 7.07
C LEU A 55 1.44 6.95 7.05
N VAL A 56 1.26 6.11 8.07
CA VAL A 56 2.03 4.86 8.24
C VAL A 56 1.17 3.63 7.89
N GLY A 57 -0.15 3.74 8.06
CA GLY A 57 -1.07 2.61 7.93
C GLY A 57 -1.55 2.30 6.53
N ALA A 58 -1.30 3.18 5.55
CA ALA A 58 -1.87 3.04 4.22
C ALA A 58 -1.63 1.68 3.54
N PRO A 59 -0.48 0.99 3.68
CA PRO A 59 -0.31 -0.37 3.16
C PRO A 59 -1.33 -1.37 3.72
N PHE A 60 -1.61 -1.29 5.01
CA PHE A 60 -2.54 -2.20 5.69
C PHE A 60 -3.99 -1.81 5.40
N VAL A 61 -4.29 -0.51 5.42
CA VAL A 61 -5.61 0.04 5.04
C VAL A 61 -5.94 -0.33 3.60
N LEU A 62 -4.96 -0.37 2.69
CA LEU A 62 -5.13 -0.84 1.32
C LEU A 62 -5.57 -2.31 1.30
N GLY A 63 -4.93 -3.16 2.10
CA GLY A 63 -5.34 -4.57 2.26
C GLY A 63 -6.80 -4.69 2.68
N LEU A 64 -7.23 -3.87 3.65
CA LEU A 64 -8.62 -3.82 4.10
C LEU A 64 -9.57 -3.30 3.00
N ALA A 65 -9.19 -2.26 2.26
CA ALA A 65 -9.95 -1.72 1.14
C ALA A 65 -10.16 -2.77 0.03
N ILE A 66 -9.11 -3.52 -0.32
CA ILE A 66 -9.16 -4.62 -1.29
C ILE A 66 -10.10 -5.72 -0.80
N ALA A 67 -9.98 -6.11 0.48
CA ALA A 67 -10.81 -7.17 1.06
C ALA A 67 -12.28 -6.77 1.13
N SER A 68 -12.54 -5.51 1.50
CA SER A 68 -13.89 -4.96 1.68
C SER A 68 -14.69 -4.99 0.38
N ASN A 69 -14.05 -4.99 -0.79
CA ASN A 69 -14.72 -5.02 -2.09
C ASN A 69 -15.61 -6.25 -2.31
N ALA A 70 -15.43 -7.34 -1.54
CA ALA A 70 -16.33 -8.48 -1.57
C ALA A 70 -17.65 -8.25 -0.82
N PHE A 71 -17.72 -7.23 0.03
CA PHE A 71 -18.83 -6.98 0.95
C PHE A 71 -19.53 -5.64 0.71
N VAL A 72 -18.83 -4.65 0.15
CA VAL A 72 -19.38 -3.32 -0.14
C VAL A 72 -19.83 -3.21 -1.59
N GLY A 73 -20.72 -2.25 -1.89
CA GLY A 73 -21.13 -1.96 -3.26
C GLY A 73 -19.96 -1.54 -4.16
N ARG A 74 -20.02 -1.89 -5.45
CA ARG A 74 -18.93 -1.70 -6.44
C ARG A 74 -18.34 -0.29 -6.45
N SER A 75 -19.19 0.74 -6.41
CA SER A 75 -18.76 2.16 -6.41
C SER A 75 -17.96 2.52 -5.16
N LEU A 76 -18.41 2.08 -3.98
CA LEU A 76 -17.72 2.33 -2.73
C LEU A 76 -16.40 1.54 -2.65
N GLY A 77 -16.41 0.26 -3.02
CA GLY A 77 -15.21 -0.57 -3.01
C GLY A 77 -14.11 -0.04 -3.93
N ARG A 78 -14.49 0.41 -5.13
CA ARG A 78 -13.58 1.11 -6.03
C ARG A 78 -13.04 2.41 -5.43
N SER A 79 -13.91 3.25 -4.87
CA SER A 79 -13.51 4.52 -4.27
C SER A 79 -12.53 4.33 -3.10
N LEU A 80 -12.75 3.31 -2.27
CA LEU A 80 -11.84 2.96 -1.17
C LEU A 80 -10.45 2.59 -1.69
N VAL A 81 -10.35 1.67 -2.65
CA VAL A 81 -9.06 1.25 -3.20
C VAL A 81 -8.35 2.42 -3.90
N VAL A 82 -9.05 3.18 -4.75
CA VAL A 82 -8.47 4.32 -5.46
C VAL A 82 -7.98 5.38 -4.48
N GLY A 83 -8.80 5.73 -3.49
CA GLY A 83 -8.48 6.72 -2.47
C GLY A 83 -7.25 6.31 -1.66
N THR A 84 -7.18 5.05 -1.20
CA THR A 84 -6.03 4.56 -0.46
C THR A 84 -4.76 4.48 -1.31
N VAL A 85 -4.86 4.11 -2.59
CA VAL A 85 -3.69 4.10 -3.50
C VAL A 85 -3.16 5.51 -3.72
N ALA A 86 -4.04 6.49 -3.95
CA ALA A 86 -3.65 7.88 -4.14
C ALA A 86 -2.97 8.46 -2.87
N LEU A 87 -3.55 8.18 -1.70
CA LEU A 87 -2.99 8.56 -0.41
C LEU A 87 -1.61 7.93 -0.21
N PHE A 88 -1.49 6.62 -0.41
CA PHE A 88 -0.23 5.90 -0.22
C PHE A 88 0.87 6.37 -1.18
N GLN A 89 0.51 6.72 -2.41
CA GLN A 89 1.44 7.32 -3.36
C GLN A 89 1.94 8.69 -2.89
N ALA A 90 1.08 9.51 -2.28
CA ALA A 90 1.48 10.79 -1.69
C ALA A 90 2.40 10.61 -0.48
N GLU A 91 2.12 9.62 0.37
CA GLU A 91 2.99 9.24 1.50
C GLU A 91 4.35 8.76 1.04
N LEU A 92 4.42 7.93 0.00
CA LEU A 92 5.71 7.50 -0.56
C LEU A 92 6.55 8.67 -1.07
N LEU A 93 5.91 9.66 -1.70
CA LEU A 93 6.61 10.88 -2.13
C LEU A 93 7.10 11.68 -0.92
N LEU A 94 6.25 11.85 0.10
CA LEU A 94 6.61 12.55 1.32
C LEU A 94 7.75 11.85 2.06
N TYR A 95 7.68 10.53 2.24
CA TYR A 95 8.73 9.74 2.85
C TYR A 95 10.02 9.81 2.05
N GLY A 96 9.94 9.60 0.73
CA GLY A 96 11.09 9.73 -0.16
C GLY A 96 11.76 11.10 -0.05
N ALA A 97 10.99 12.18 0.07
CA ALA A 97 11.52 13.53 0.25
C ALA A 97 12.16 13.74 1.63
N ILE A 98 11.53 13.25 2.70
CA ILE A 98 12.06 13.32 4.07
C ILE A 98 13.40 12.59 4.17
N VAL A 99 13.51 11.40 3.58
CA VAL A 99 14.70 10.56 3.71
C VAL A 99 15.77 10.85 2.67
N TRP A 100 15.55 11.74 1.70
CA TRP A 100 16.39 11.84 0.50
C TRP A 100 17.88 12.14 0.79
N ASP A 101 18.14 12.83 1.90
CA ASP A 101 19.48 13.21 2.38
C ASP A 101 19.90 12.44 3.66
N ALA A 102 19.13 11.43 4.05
CA ALA A 102 19.48 10.60 5.20
C ALA A 102 20.65 9.68 4.86
N HIS A 103 21.85 10.01 5.36
CA HIS A 103 23.07 9.24 5.12
C HIS A 103 23.09 7.86 5.78
N GLU A 104 22.25 7.65 6.79
CA GLU A 104 22.17 6.38 7.55
C GLU A 104 21.30 5.33 6.85
N LEU A 105 20.49 5.73 5.85
CA LEU A 105 19.55 4.85 5.17
C LEU A 105 20.10 4.30 3.86
N VAL A 106 19.92 3.00 3.64
CA VAL A 106 20.32 2.34 2.40
C VAL A 106 19.41 2.79 1.26
N ALA A 107 20.03 3.27 0.19
CA ALA A 107 19.36 3.61 -1.06
C ALA A 107 18.18 4.59 -0.88
N ALA A 108 18.29 5.57 0.02
CA ALA A 108 17.21 6.54 0.27
C ALA A 108 16.76 7.29 -1.00
N ARG A 109 17.71 7.66 -1.88
CA ARG A 109 17.42 8.25 -3.19
C ARG A 109 16.64 7.31 -4.12
N ALA A 110 16.81 6.00 -3.98
CA ALA A 110 16.05 5.03 -4.76
C ALA A 110 14.58 4.99 -4.36
N LEU A 111 14.26 5.18 -3.06
CA LEU A 111 12.87 5.31 -2.61
C LEU A 111 12.21 6.56 -3.22
N LEU A 112 12.90 7.71 -3.20
CA LEU A 112 12.40 8.92 -3.84
C LEU A 112 12.22 8.74 -5.35
N GLY A 113 13.21 8.15 -6.03
CA GLY A 113 13.12 7.84 -7.45
C GLY A 113 11.94 6.91 -7.78
N PHE A 114 11.74 5.87 -6.97
CA PHE A 114 10.60 4.96 -7.09
C PHE A 114 9.27 5.72 -6.93
N ALA A 115 9.15 6.53 -5.89
CA ALA A 115 7.94 7.30 -5.61
C ALA A 115 7.63 8.31 -6.74
N LEU A 116 8.63 9.00 -7.29
CA LEU A 116 8.46 9.93 -8.40
C LEU A 116 8.02 9.21 -9.68
N VAL A 117 8.71 8.14 -10.05
CA VAL A 117 8.41 7.39 -11.28
C VAL A 117 7.03 6.72 -11.17
N SER A 118 6.69 6.16 -10.02
CA SER A 118 5.37 5.57 -9.79
C SER A 118 4.27 6.64 -9.80
N GLY A 119 4.49 7.79 -9.15
CA GLY A 119 3.54 8.90 -9.15
C GLY A 119 3.26 9.45 -10.55
N LEU A 120 4.31 9.70 -11.34
CA LEU A 120 4.17 10.13 -12.73
C LEU A 120 3.46 9.09 -13.60
N SER A 121 3.77 7.80 -13.40
CA SER A 121 3.11 6.71 -14.12
C SER A 121 1.62 6.62 -13.78
N LEU A 122 1.25 6.81 -12.51
CA LEU A 122 -0.14 6.83 -12.05
C LEU A 122 -0.90 7.99 -12.71
N ILE A 123 -0.34 9.20 -12.71
CA ILE A 123 -0.94 10.38 -13.34
C ILE A 123 -1.10 10.15 -14.85
N TYR A 124 -0.04 9.70 -15.52
CA TYR A 124 -0.05 9.46 -16.95
C TYR A 124 -1.11 8.42 -17.36
N GLN A 125 -1.17 7.29 -16.65
CA GLN A 125 -2.13 6.22 -16.96
C GLN A 125 -3.56 6.68 -16.73
N SER A 126 -3.83 7.38 -15.62
CA SER A 126 -5.15 7.95 -15.34
C SER A 126 -5.57 8.97 -16.41
N ALA A 127 -4.69 9.91 -16.76
CA ALA A 127 -4.96 10.91 -17.80
C ALA A 127 -5.17 10.27 -19.19
N SER A 128 -4.41 9.22 -19.52
CA SER A 128 -4.54 8.52 -20.79
C SER A 128 -5.88 7.78 -20.94
N HIS A 129 -6.46 7.30 -19.84
CA HIS A 129 -7.77 6.64 -19.84
C HIS A 129 -8.92 7.63 -19.97
N ASP A 130 -8.80 8.79 -19.32
CA ASP A 130 -9.76 9.88 -19.44
C ASP A 130 -9.75 10.45 -20.87
N ALA A 131 -8.56 10.64 -21.46
CA ALA A 131 -8.43 11.11 -22.84
C ALA A 131 -9.00 10.13 -23.90
N ARG A 132 -9.19 8.86 -23.54
CA ARG A 132 -9.77 7.83 -24.42
C ARG A 132 -11.28 7.63 -24.23
N ASP A 133 -11.93 8.43 -23.38
CA ASP A 133 -13.35 8.26 -22.99
C ASP A 133 -13.69 6.86 -22.47
N THR A 134 -12.68 6.10 -22.01
CA THR A 134 -12.87 4.72 -21.52
C THR A 134 -13.34 4.67 -20.07
N GLY A 135 -13.43 5.83 -19.40
CA GLY A 135 -13.43 5.93 -17.95
C GLY A 135 -12.08 5.51 -17.38
N GLY A 136 -11.63 6.16 -16.31
CA GLY A 136 -10.34 5.90 -15.65
C GLY A 136 -10.04 4.41 -15.37
N PRO A 137 -8.78 4.06 -15.04
CA PRO A 137 -8.34 2.67 -14.89
C PRO A 137 -9.27 1.81 -14.03
N GLY A 138 -9.47 0.55 -14.41
CA GLY A 138 -10.35 -0.37 -13.68
C GLY A 138 -9.83 -0.74 -12.28
N LEU A 139 -10.70 -1.29 -11.43
CA LEU A 139 -10.35 -1.66 -10.05
C LEU A 139 -9.13 -2.60 -9.98
N ARG A 140 -9.08 -3.61 -10.84
CA ARG A 140 -7.94 -4.55 -10.95
C ARG A 140 -6.60 -3.83 -11.15
N TRP A 141 -6.58 -2.77 -11.95
CA TRP A 141 -5.38 -1.97 -12.21
C TRP A 141 -4.92 -1.26 -10.93
N TYR A 142 -5.83 -0.59 -10.23
CA TYR A 142 -5.52 0.09 -8.97
C TYR A 142 -5.08 -0.88 -7.87
N THR A 143 -5.74 -2.03 -7.74
CA THR A 143 -5.32 -3.07 -6.78
C THR A 143 -3.91 -3.57 -7.07
N ARG A 144 -3.60 -3.86 -8.34
CA ARG A 144 -2.25 -4.27 -8.74
C ARG A 144 -1.24 -3.15 -8.52
N TRP A 145 -1.60 -1.90 -8.80
CA TRP A 145 -0.75 -0.73 -8.59
C TRP A 145 -0.42 -0.54 -7.10
N GLY A 146 -1.44 -0.54 -6.24
CA GLY A 146 -1.26 -0.46 -4.80
C GLY A 146 -0.38 -1.58 -4.25
N ALA A 147 -0.59 -2.83 -4.70
CA ALA A 147 0.28 -3.94 -4.33
C ALA A 147 1.74 -3.74 -4.80
N LEU A 148 1.98 -3.15 -5.97
CA LEU A 148 3.33 -2.77 -6.41
C LEU A 148 3.97 -1.72 -5.49
N LEU A 149 3.21 -0.71 -5.06
CA LEU A 149 3.68 0.29 -4.11
C LEU A 149 4.07 -0.36 -2.76
N VAL A 150 3.23 -1.27 -2.25
CA VAL A 150 3.50 -1.96 -0.97
C VAL A 150 4.73 -2.86 -1.09
N ALA A 151 4.83 -3.63 -2.18
CA ALA A 151 6.00 -4.47 -2.43
C ALA A 151 7.29 -3.64 -2.56
N GLY A 152 7.25 -2.51 -3.27
CA GLY A 152 8.38 -1.60 -3.41
C GLY A 152 8.83 -1.01 -2.07
N LEU A 153 7.89 -0.53 -1.26
CA LEU A 153 8.18 -0.03 0.07
C LEU A 153 8.73 -1.11 0.99
N ALA A 154 8.07 -2.27 1.07
CA ALA A 154 8.49 -3.36 1.92
C ALA A 154 9.89 -3.88 1.54
N LEU A 155 10.20 -3.95 0.24
CA LEU A 155 11.54 -4.30 -0.24
C LEU A 155 12.57 -3.24 0.16
N TRP A 156 12.26 -1.95 0.04
CA TRP A 156 13.15 -0.87 0.47
C TRP A 156 13.38 -0.89 1.99
N ILE A 157 12.33 -1.12 2.78
CA ILE A 157 12.45 -1.32 4.23
C ILE A 157 13.35 -2.52 4.50
N ARG A 158 13.15 -3.64 3.77
CA ARG A 158 13.97 -4.85 3.92
C ARG A 158 15.46 -4.58 3.66
N LEU A 159 15.81 -3.70 2.71
CA LEU A 159 17.20 -3.33 2.46
C LEU A 159 17.88 -2.68 3.67
N GLN A 160 17.13 -2.06 4.59
CA GLN A 160 17.70 -1.45 5.79
C GLN A 160 18.31 -2.48 6.75
N SER A 161 17.94 -3.77 6.63
CA SER A 161 18.61 -4.85 7.37
C SER A 161 20.09 -5.00 7.04
N LEU A 162 20.54 -4.50 5.87
CA LEU A 162 21.96 -4.45 5.51
C LEU A 162 22.77 -3.51 6.43
N GLN A 163 22.11 -2.55 7.09
CA GLN A 163 22.71 -1.66 8.10
C GLN A 163 22.46 -2.17 9.53
N GLY A 164 22.04 -3.43 9.69
CA GLY A 164 21.75 -4.02 11.00
C GLY A 164 20.40 -3.62 11.61
N ALA A 165 19.53 -2.94 10.85
CA ALA A 165 18.18 -2.64 11.31
C ALA A 165 17.38 -3.96 11.45
N PRO A 166 16.86 -4.28 12.64
CA PRO A 166 16.14 -5.53 12.85
C PRO A 166 14.71 -5.41 12.32
N ILE A 167 14.32 -6.28 11.38
CA ILE A 167 13.04 -6.21 10.66
C ILE A 167 12.15 -7.39 11.05
N GLY A 168 10.90 -7.10 11.40
CA GLY A 168 9.92 -8.07 11.83
C GLY A 168 9.08 -8.66 10.69
N LEU A 169 8.24 -9.63 11.07
CA LEU A 169 7.43 -10.42 10.15
C LEU A 169 6.35 -9.62 9.41
N ALA A 170 5.95 -8.46 9.94
CA ALA A 170 4.98 -7.59 9.27
C ALA A 170 5.46 -7.18 7.87
N ILE A 171 6.74 -6.86 7.72
CA ILE A 171 7.32 -6.42 6.44
C ILE A 171 7.41 -7.57 5.46
N ASP A 172 7.89 -8.73 5.90
CA ASP A 172 8.02 -9.93 5.07
C ASP A 172 6.63 -10.44 4.62
N GLY A 173 5.64 -10.41 5.52
CA GLY A 173 4.25 -10.76 5.23
C GLY A 173 3.56 -9.79 4.27
N ALA A 174 3.78 -8.48 4.44
CA ALA A 174 3.26 -7.46 3.53
C ALA A 174 3.87 -7.59 2.12
N LEU A 175 5.18 -7.85 2.04
CA LEU A 175 5.88 -8.11 0.77
C LEU A 175 5.31 -9.35 0.08
N LEU A 176 5.20 -10.48 0.80
CA LEU A 176 4.69 -11.72 0.26
C LEU A 176 3.24 -11.57 -0.24
N SER A 177 2.36 -10.99 0.58
CA SER A 177 0.95 -10.76 0.22
C SER A 177 0.84 -9.90 -1.03
N SER A 178 1.62 -8.82 -1.11
CA SER A 178 1.61 -7.91 -2.26
C SER A 178 2.10 -8.56 -3.54
N VAL A 179 3.18 -9.34 -3.48
CA VAL A 179 3.69 -10.11 -4.62
C VAL A 179 2.65 -11.13 -5.10
N LEU A 180 1.98 -11.83 -4.18
CA LEU A 180 0.92 -12.77 -4.51
C LEU A 180 -0.30 -12.09 -5.13
N ILE A 181 -0.68 -10.89 -4.67
CA ILE A 181 -1.76 -10.08 -5.28
C ILE A 181 -1.40 -9.75 -6.74
N ILE A 182 -0.17 -9.26 -6.97
CA ILE A 182 0.32 -8.94 -8.31
C ILE A 182 0.29 -10.18 -9.22
N ALA A 183 0.74 -11.32 -8.70
CA ALA A 183 0.76 -12.58 -9.44
C ALA A 183 -0.65 -13.09 -9.77
N ALA A 184 -1.60 -12.99 -8.82
CA ALA A 184 -2.99 -13.39 -9.02
C ALA A 184 -3.69 -12.53 -10.07
N LEU A 185 -3.44 -11.22 -10.08
CA LEU A 185 -4.00 -10.27 -11.05
C LEU A 185 -3.32 -10.27 -12.42
N ARG A 186 -2.22 -11.01 -12.58
CA ARG A 186 -1.55 -11.20 -13.89
C ARG A 186 -2.14 -12.35 -14.70
N ARG A 187 -2.81 -13.31 -14.03
CA ARG A 187 -3.26 -14.58 -14.60
C ARG A 187 -4.75 -14.60 -14.96
N GLY A 188 -5.51 -13.55 -14.66
CA GLY A 188 -6.94 -13.46 -14.95
C GLY A 188 -7.33 -12.11 -15.46
#